data_AF-B3CGS0-F1
#
_entry.id   AF-B3CGS0-F1
#
_cell.length_a   1.000
_cell.length_b   1.000
_cell.length_c   1.000
_cell.angle_alpha   90.00
_cell.angle_beta   90.00
_cell.angle_gamma   90.00
#
_symmetry.space_group_name_H-M   'P 1'
#
loop_
_entity.id
_entity.type
_entity.pdbx_description
1 polymer ?
#
loop_
_entity_poly.entity_id
_entity_poly.type
_entity_poly.pdbx_seq_one_letter_code
_entity_poly.pdbx_strand_id
1 'polypeptide(L)'
;MLALSQLLKLHLTPAYGIIRNEYEWQNLFAVIDLLYGDDWLPADLEITHLSLQELKLCYLVRARLTNKAISLLFNITPKSVLKAKQRIKMKLSLSGTDSFDEYIQRH
;
A
#
# COMPACT_ATOMS: atom_id res chain seq x y z
N MET A 1 -3.27 -19.69 5.54
CA MET A 1 -2.65 -20.10 4.26
C MET A 1 -3.20 -19.37 3.02
N LEU A 2 -4.39 -18.75 3.05
CA LEU A 2 -5.00 -18.07 1.89
C LEU A 2 -4.37 -16.71 1.53
N ALA A 3 -3.95 -15.91 2.50
CA ALA A 3 -3.50 -14.54 2.25
C ALA A 3 -2.13 -14.43 1.54
N LEU A 4 -1.20 -15.38 1.75
CA LEU A 4 0.03 -15.49 0.94
C LEU A 4 -0.28 -15.80 -0.54
N SER A 5 -1.27 -16.67 -0.78
CA SER A 5 -1.71 -16.97 -2.14
C SER A 5 -2.38 -15.76 -2.81
N GLN A 6 -3.05 -14.90 -2.03
CA GLN A 6 -3.59 -13.63 -2.51
C GLN A 6 -2.46 -12.66 -2.86
N LEU A 7 -1.44 -12.49 -1.99
CA LEU A 7 -0.28 -11.66 -2.28
C LEU A 7 0.42 -12.08 -3.58
N LEU A 8 0.64 -13.38 -3.78
CA LEU A 8 1.18 -13.94 -5.03
C LEU A 8 0.31 -13.57 -6.25
N LYS A 9 -1.02 -13.68 -6.14
CA LYS A 9 -1.94 -13.30 -7.22
C LYS A 9 -1.88 -11.81 -7.54
N LEU A 10 -1.71 -10.96 -6.53
CA LEU A 10 -1.55 -9.51 -6.74
C LEU A 10 -0.28 -9.17 -7.54
N HIS A 11 0.79 -9.94 -7.36
CA HIS A 11 2.02 -9.77 -8.13
C HIS A 11 1.92 -10.35 -9.56
N LEU A 12 1.28 -11.51 -9.72
CA LEU A 12 1.26 -12.24 -10.99
C LEU A 12 0.17 -11.74 -11.94
N THR A 13 -1.03 -11.46 -11.44
CA THR A 13 -2.21 -11.09 -12.24
C THR A 13 -3.04 -10.01 -11.53
N PRO A 14 -2.54 -8.77 -11.39
CA PRO A 14 -3.28 -7.70 -10.74
C PRO A 14 -4.52 -7.31 -11.54
N ALA A 15 -5.68 -7.31 -10.89
CA ALA A 15 -6.96 -6.95 -11.48
C ALA A 15 -7.89 -6.34 -10.42
N TYR A 16 -8.78 -5.46 -10.86
CA TYR A 16 -9.83 -4.93 -10.00
C TYR A 16 -10.72 -6.06 -9.46
N GLY A 17 -11.13 -5.96 -8.19
CA GLY A 17 -12.00 -6.95 -7.55
C GLY A 17 -11.32 -8.25 -7.09
N ILE A 18 -9.98 -8.32 -7.12
CA ILE A 18 -9.22 -9.42 -6.47
C ILE A 18 -9.42 -9.39 -4.96
N ILE A 19 -9.39 -8.19 -4.37
CA ILE A 19 -9.68 -7.97 -2.95
C ILE A 19 -11.10 -7.41 -2.87
N ARG A 20 -12.01 -8.19 -2.29
CA ARG A 20 -13.46 -7.98 -2.42
C ARG A 20 -14.09 -7.21 -1.27
N ASN A 21 -13.47 -7.26 -0.09
CA ASN A 21 -14.03 -6.69 1.13
C ASN A 21 -12.92 -6.26 2.09
N GLU A 22 -13.30 -5.54 3.15
CA GLU A 22 -12.37 -5.07 4.18
C GLU A 22 -11.69 -6.21 4.93
N TYR A 23 -12.35 -7.36 5.08
CA TYR A 23 -11.75 -8.53 5.76
C TYR A 23 -10.57 -9.11 4.95
N GLU A 24 -10.68 -9.20 3.63
CA GLU A 24 -9.57 -9.60 2.77
C GLU A 24 -8.43 -8.57 2.79
N TRP A 25 -8.75 -7.28 2.89
CA TRP A 25 -7.74 -6.23 3.10
C TRP A 25 -7.00 -6.40 4.43
N GLN A 26 -7.71 -6.66 5.53
CA GLN A 26 -7.07 -6.89 6.82
C GLN A 26 -6.21 -8.15 6.84
N ASN A 27 -6.66 -9.23 6.21
CA ASN A 27 -5.83 -10.43 6.05
C ASN A 27 -4.56 -10.17 5.24
N LEU A 28 -4.65 -9.32 4.21
CA LEU A 28 -3.50 -8.92 3.41
C LEU A 28 -2.53 -8.06 4.24
N PHE A 29 -3.05 -7.11 5.03
CA PHE A 29 -2.24 -6.29 5.93
C PHE A 29 -1.47 -7.16 6.91
N ALA A 30 -2.16 -8.07 7.62
CA ALA A 30 -1.53 -8.99 8.56
C ALA A 30 -0.43 -9.86 7.91
N VAL A 31 -0.59 -10.27 6.64
CA VAL A 31 0.46 -11.01 5.93
C VAL A 31 1.64 -10.11 5.55
N ILE A 32 1.38 -8.88 5.14
CA ILE A 32 2.44 -7.92 4.82
C ILE A 32 3.22 -7.56 6.09
N ASP A 33 2.54 -7.29 7.19
CA ASP A 33 3.16 -7.02 8.49
C ASP A 33 3.96 -8.22 8.99
N LEU A 34 3.45 -9.45 8.82
CA LEU A 34 4.20 -10.66 9.16
C LEU A 34 5.48 -10.83 8.31
N LEU A 35 5.47 -10.40 7.05
CA LEU A 35 6.59 -10.56 6.13
C LEU A 35 7.63 -9.45 6.23
N TYR A 36 7.18 -8.23 6.53
CA TYR A 36 7.99 -7.02 6.44
C TYR A 36 8.04 -6.23 7.77
N GLY A 37 7.37 -6.67 8.82
CA GLY A 37 7.21 -5.92 10.08
C GLY A 37 6.08 -4.90 10.01
N ASP A 38 5.54 -4.53 11.18
CA ASP A 38 4.47 -3.54 11.40
C ASP A 38 5.01 -2.14 11.81
N ASP A 39 6.27 -2.03 12.23
CA ASP A 39 6.89 -0.78 12.72
C ASP A 39 7.32 0.23 11.61
N TRP A 40 6.72 0.18 10.42
CA TRP A 40 7.16 0.96 9.25
C TRP A 40 6.42 2.29 9.06
N LEU A 41 5.27 2.47 9.72
CA LEU A 41 4.54 3.74 9.78
C LEU A 41 4.69 4.38 11.17
N PRO A 42 4.88 5.70 11.27
CA PRO A 42 4.85 6.37 12.56
C PRO A 42 3.46 6.20 13.22
N ALA A 43 3.41 5.74 14.47
CA ALA A 43 2.16 5.52 15.21
C ALA A 43 1.25 6.77 15.23
N ASP A 44 1.83 7.96 15.29
CA ASP A 44 1.11 9.25 15.27
C ASP A 44 0.37 9.50 13.93
N LEU A 45 0.87 8.90 12.84
CA LEU A 45 0.31 9.03 11.49
C LEU A 45 -0.73 7.96 11.17
N GLU A 46 -0.57 6.75 11.72
CA GLU A 46 -1.58 5.69 11.66
C GLU A 46 -2.89 6.12 12.32
N ILE A 47 -2.81 6.91 13.39
CA ILE A 47 -3.96 7.26 14.22
C ILE A 47 -4.69 8.52 13.71
N THR A 48 -4.02 9.44 13.00
CA THR A 48 -4.59 10.81 12.89
C THR A 48 -4.75 11.41 11.50
N HIS A 49 -4.07 10.93 10.45
CA HIS A 49 -4.07 11.68 9.17
C HIS A 49 -4.22 10.89 7.87
N LEU A 50 -4.06 9.56 7.87
CA LEU A 50 -4.23 8.74 6.66
C LEU A 50 -5.66 8.20 6.56
N SER A 51 -6.28 8.40 5.41
CA SER A 51 -7.53 7.71 5.08
C SER A 51 -7.28 6.22 4.86
N LEU A 52 -8.31 5.38 5.03
CA LEU A 52 -8.20 3.93 4.80
C LEU A 52 -7.70 3.59 3.39
N GLN A 53 -8.05 4.39 2.37
CA GLN A 53 -7.56 4.22 1.00
C GLN A 53 -6.07 4.54 0.86
N GLU A 54 -5.59 5.57 1.56
CA GLU A 54 -4.17 5.90 1.60
C GLU A 54 -3.38 4.83 2.36
N LEU A 55 -3.92 4.29 3.45
CA LEU A 55 -3.33 3.17 4.16
C LEU A 55 -3.21 1.93 3.25
N LYS A 56 -4.29 1.54 2.56
CA LYS A 56 -4.25 0.46 1.56
C LYS A 56 -3.16 0.67 0.51
N LEU A 57 -3.00 1.90 0.02
CA LEU A 57 -1.95 2.25 -0.92
C LEU A 57 -0.55 2.05 -0.33
N CYS A 58 -0.31 2.48 0.91
CA CYS A 58 0.96 2.26 1.61
C CYS A 58 1.30 0.77 1.71
N TYR A 59 0.34 -0.06 2.15
CA TYR A 59 0.54 -1.52 2.23
C TYR A 59 0.87 -2.16 0.88
N LEU A 60 0.20 -1.76 -0.21
CA LEU A 60 0.54 -2.27 -1.54
C LEU A 60 1.95 -1.86 -1.99
N VAL A 61 2.41 -0.68 -1.58
CA VAL A 61 3.78 -0.22 -1.86
C VAL A 61 4.81 -0.96 -1.00
N ARG A 62 4.48 -1.26 0.26
CA ARG A 62 5.27 -2.12 1.16
C ARG A 62 5.46 -3.51 0.56
N ALA A 63 4.37 -4.07 0.02
CA ALA A 63 4.38 -5.30 -0.77
C ALA A 63 5.09 -5.17 -2.14
N ARG A 64 5.69 -4.03 -2.48
CA ARG A 64 6.45 -3.80 -3.72
C ARG A 64 5.62 -3.95 -5.00
N LEU A 65 4.32 -3.66 -4.95
CA LEU A 65 3.51 -3.60 -6.17
C LEU A 65 3.86 -2.37 -7.01
N THR A 66 3.88 -2.55 -8.33
CA THR A 66 4.12 -1.45 -9.27
C THR A 66 2.93 -0.49 -9.31
N ASN A 67 3.18 0.78 -9.68
CA ASN A 67 2.12 1.77 -9.88
C ASN A 67 1.02 1.30 -10.84
N LYS A 68 1.38 0.49 -11.85
CA LYS A 68 0.44 -0.11 -12.79
C LYS A 68 -0.46 -1.14 -12.09
N ALA A 69 0.10 -2.04 -11.30
CA ALA A 69 -0.67 -3.03 -10.55
C ALA A 69 -1.63 -2.36 -9.55
N ILE A 70 -1.12 -1.37 -8.80
CA ILE A 70 -1.91 -0.57 -7.87
C ILE A 70 -3.07 0.14 -8.59
N SER A 71 -2.81 0.73 -9.76
CA SER A 71 -3.84 1.41 -10.54
C SER A 71 -4.97 0.46 -10.99
N LEU A 72 -4.62 -0.79 -11.32
CA LEU A 72 -5.59 -1.83 -11.68
C LEU A 72 -6.41 -2.26 -10.46
N LEU A 73 -5.78 -2.41 -9.30
CA LEU A 73 -6.45 -2.84 -8.06
C LEU A 73 -7.48 -1.82 -7.57
N PHE A 74 -7.16 -0.52 -7.68
CA PHE A 74 -8.08 0.55 -7.30
C PHE A 74 -9.01 1.00 -8.44
N ASN A 75 -8.88 0.42 -9.64
CA ASN A 75 -9.59 0.85 -10.85
C ASN A 75 -9.46 2.37 -11.13
N ILE A 76 -8.23 2.87 -11.06
CA ILE A 76 -7.88 4.27 -11.31
C ILE A 76 -6.74 4.36 -12.33
N THR A 77 -6.37 5.57 -12.74
CA THR A 77 -5.21 5.78 -13.61
C THR A 77 -3.89 5.73 -12.82
N PRO A 78 -2.77 5.30 -13.42
CA PRO A 78 -1.44 5.38 -12.78
C PRO A 78 -1.07 6.80 -12.31
N LYS A 79 -1.53 7.83 -13.03
CA LYS A 79 -1.32 9.24 -12.64
C LYS A 79 -2.05 9.58 -11.33
N SER A 80 -3.22 9.00 -11.09
CA SER A 80 -3.94 9.13 -9.82
C SER A 80 -3.17 8.48 -8.67
N VAL A 81 -2.53 7.32 -8.90
CA VAL A 81 -1.65 6.68 -7.91
C VAL A 81 -0.50 7.60 -7.54
N LEU A 82 0.19 8.22 -8.51
CA LEU A 82 1.28 9.15 -8.24
C LEU A 82 0.82 10.37 -7.42
N LYS A 83 -0.35 10.93 -7.73
CA LYS A 83 -0.93 12.02 -6.94
C LYS A 83 -1.24 11.60 -5.50
N ALA A 84 -1.76 10.39 -5.31
CA ALA A 84 -2.04 9.85 -3.98
C ALA A 84 -0.75 9.65 -3.18
N LYS A 85 0.29 9.06 -3.78
CA LYS A 85 1.64 8.94 -3.19
C LYS A 85 2.20 10.29 -2.78
N GLN A 86 2.09 11.31 -3.64
CA GLN A 86 2.55 12.66 -3.32
C GLN A 86 1.79 13.29 -2.13
N ARG A 87 0.48 13.05 -2.03
CA ARG A 87 -0.33 13.50 -0.89
C ARG A 87 0.11 12.86 0.41
N ILE A 88 0.32 11.54 0.40
CA ILE A 88 0.81 10.79 1.56
C ILE A 88 2.21 11.27 1.94
N LYS A 89 3.10 11.45 0.95
CA LYS A 89 4.44 12.00 1.15
C LYS A 89 4.43 13.34 1.89
N MET A 90 3.52 14.25 1.53
CA MET A 90 3.34 15.53 2.24
C MET A 90 2.83 15.33 3.69
N LYS A 91 1.92 14.38 3.92
CA LYS A 91 1.43 14.05 5.27
C LYS A 91 2.53 13.45 6.15
N LEU A 92 3.41 12.65 5.56
CA LEU A 92 4.59 12.08 6.22
C LEU A 92 5.73 13.09 6.38
N SER A 93 5.55 14.34 5.91
CA SER A 93 6.58 15.39 5.91
C SER A 93 7.92 14.94 5.31
N LEU A 94 7.89 14.01 4.35
CA LEU A 94 9.10 13.52 3.67
C LEU A 94 9.69 14.60 2.77
N SER A 95 11.03 14.69 2.73
CA SER A 95 11.71 15.72 1.95
C SER A 95 11.49 15.52 0.46
N GLY A 96 11.62 16.59 -0.33
CA GLY A 96 11.41 16.56 -1.79
C GLY A 96 12.24 15.48 -2.51
N THR A 97 13.40 15.13 -1.97
CA THR A 97 14.34 14.14 -2.52
C THR A 97 14.03 12.70 -2.14
N ASP A 98 13.26 12.46 -1.09
CA ASP A 98 12.97 11.09 -0.64
C ASP A 98 11.95 10.40 -1.53
N SER A 99 12.28 9.20 -2.02
CA SER A 99 11.31 8.38 -2.75
C SER A 99 10.31 7.79 -1.75
N PHE A 100 9.01 8.08 -1.95
CA PHE A 100 7.94 7.50 -1.12
C PHE A 100 8.02 5.97 -1.10
N ASP A 101 8.25 5.36 -2.26
CA ASP A 101 8.35 3.90 -2.38
C ASP A 101 9.54 3.36 -1.59
N GLU A 102 10.70 4.03 -1.64
CA GLU A 102 11.87 3.61 -0.85
C GLU A 102 11.64 3.77 0.65
N TYR A 103 11.01 4.87 1.08
CA TYR A 103 10.71 5.12 2.48
C TYR A 103 9.86 3.99 3.07
N ILE A 104 8.78 3.64 2.38
CA ILE A 104 7.83 2.60 2.78
C ILE A 104 8.45 1.19 2.66
N GLN A 105 9.39 0.96 1.76
CA GLN A 105 10.01 -0.36 1.56
C GLN A 105 11.27 -0.60 2.42
N ARG A 106 11.88 0.44 2.99
CA ARG A 106 13.10 0.32 3.81
C ARG A 106 12.83 0.21 5.31
N HIS A 107 11.88 0.98 5.82
CA HIS A 107 11.36 0.84 7.18
C HIS A 107 10.27 -0.21 7.11
#